data_AF-A0A8S9JN21-F1
#
_entry.id   AF-A0A8S9JN21-F1
#
_cell.length_a   1.000
_cell.length_b   1.000
_cell.length_c   1.000
_cell.angle_alpha   90.00
_cell.angle_beta   90.00
_cell.angle_gamma   90.00
#
_symmetry.space_group_name_H-M   'P 1'
#
loop_
_entity.id
_entity.type
_entity.pdbx_description
1 polymer ?
#
loop_
_entity_poly.entity_id
_entity_poly.type
_entity_poly.pdbx_seq_one_letter_code
_entity_poly.pdbx_strand_id
1 'polypeptide(L)'
;MEKRKSERKDQFIQVIEDIKCISEEINGESDDTRSSDFSVDESDLSLRKLEELHSELYTLQEEKRTRMKHIQDHLGTLESLCSVLGLKYGETVTKIHPSLVESEGSRSISNETLDKLASSVNQWHETKVQRMQELQDLVTTMLEFWNLMDTPAEEQQKFINVSCNIAATVSEITKPNSLSTDLLEEVKAELCRLEELKWSKMKELVLKKRSELEEICRRTHIVLEEQDISVENVIKAIESGDVNPENILEHIEYRAGKVKEEALSRKEILEKAEKWLNACEEENWLEEYNQDENRYNAGKGSHLILKRAEKARALVNKLPAMVEALVSKITIWESEKEAEFLFDGNRLLWMLEEYTELREEKEQERRRKRDLKKLQGQVTSEQDKGTPTRPQSAKKGLKVSTNKRFASSPHTDSPRSAKSFTSQSRYG
;
A
#
# COMPACT_ATOMS: atom_id res chain seq x y z
N MET A 1 -9.99 52.54 89.71
CA MET A 1 -10.43 51.16 89.42
C MET A 1 -11.25 51.09 88.14
N GLU A 2 -12.16 52.03 87.88
CA GLU A 2 -12.97 52.06 86.64
C GLU A 2 -12.17 52.19 85.34
N LYS A 3 -11.14 53.04 85.28
CA LYS A 3 -10.33 53.22 84.06
C LYS A 3 -9.67 51.91 83.58
N ARG A 4 -9.07 51.16 84.50
CA ARG A 4 -8.48 49.83 84.22
C ARG A 4 -9.54 48.77 83.88
N LYS A 5 -10.77 48.92 84.37
CA LYS A 5 -11.89 48.02 84.03
C LYS A 5 -12.41 48.32 82.62
N SER A 6 -12.49 49.60 82.24
CA SER A 6 -12.83 50.02 80.87
C SER A 6 -11.78 49.54 79.88
N GLU A 7 -10.50 49.79 80.14
CA GLU A 7 -9.40 49.34 79.27
C GLU A 7 -9.41 47.82 79.05
N ARG A 8 -9.77 47.03 80.08
CA ARG A 8 -9.94 45.57 79.93
C ARG A 8 -11.17 45.20 79.12
N LYS A 9 -12.31 45.88 79.31
CA LYS A 9 -13.50 45.65 78.48
C LYS A 9 -13.18 45.92 77.00
N ASP A 10 -12.48 47.01 76.71
CA ASP A 10 -12.08 47.36 75.34
C ASP A 10 -11.17 46.28 74.73
N GLN A 11 -10.24 45.70 75.50
CA GLN A 11 -9.41 44.58 75.05
C GLN A 11 -10.23 43.31 74.77
N PHE A 12 -11.21 42.98 75.61
CA PHE A 12 -12.10 41.84 75.39
C PHE A 12 -12.94 42.03 74.12
N ILE A 13 -13.49 43.24 73.91
CA ILE A 13 -14.27 43.57 72.72
C ILE A 13 -13.40 43.38 71.47
N GLN A 14 -12.18 43.93 71.47
CA GLN A 14 -11.27 43.81 70.33
C GLN A 14 -10.92 42.34 70.02
N VAL A 15 -10.60 41.54 71.03
CA VAL A 15 -10.24 40.13 70.80
C VAL A 15 -11.44 39.32 70.30
N ILE A 16 -12.65 39.57 70.81
CA ILE A 16 -13.88 38.91 70.36
C ILE A 16 -14.22 39.35 68.93
N GLU A 17 -14.05 40.63 68.60
CA GLU A 17 -14.20 41.16 67.24
C GLU A 17 -13.22 40.50 66.27
N ASP A 18 -11.94 40.39 66.64
CA ASP A 18 -10.91 39.75 65.82
C ASP A 18 -11.18 38.25 65.62
N ILE A 19 -11.60 37.54 66.68
CA ILE A 19 -12.01 36.12 66.60
C ILE A 19 -13.20 35.97 65.64
N LYS A 20 -14.24 36.81 65.80
CA LYS A 20 -15.45 36.76 64.98
C LYS A 20 -15.14 37.03 63.51
N CYS A 21 -14.38 38.09 63.20
CA CYS A 21 -13.91 38.39 61.84
C CYS A 21 -13.17 37.21 61.20
N ILE A 22 -12.20 36.60 61.91
CA ILE A 22 -11.45 35.46 61.35
C ILE A 22 -12.36 34.24 61.18
N SER A 23 -13.28 34.00 62.12
CA SER A 23 -14.22 32.88 62.04
C SER A 23 -15.21 33.02 60.87
N GLU A 24 -15.71 34.23 60.62
CA GLU A 24 -16.62 34.54 59.52
C GLU A 24 -15.91 34.39 58.17
N GLU A 25 -14.66 34.86 58.05
CA GLU A 25 -13.83 34.64 56.85
C GLU A 25 -13.57 33.14 56.58
N ILE A 26 -13.35 32.34 57.63
CA ILE A 26 -13.10 30.88 57.56
C ILE A 26 -14.36 30.10 57.18
N ASN A 27 -15.52 30.50 57.69
CA ASN A 27 -16.81 29.84 57.45
C ASN A 27 -17.47 30.30 56.16
N GLY A 28 -17.08 31.46 55.62
CA GLY A 28 -17.68 32.04 54.42
C GLY A 28 -19.09 32.58 54.66
N GLU A 29 -19.40 33.03 55.89
CA GLU A 29 -20.68 33.66 56.20
C GLU A 29 -20.78 35.02 55.50
N SER A 30 -21.92 35.30 54.85
CA SER A 30 -22.11 36.53 54.08
C SER A 30 -22.14 37.76 54.99
N ASP A 31 -21.70 38.89 54.42
CA ASP A 31 -21.68 40.24 55.03
C ASP A 31 -23.06 40.71 55.54
N ASP A 32 -24.15 39.98 55.23
CA ASP A 32 -25.52 40.27 55.66
C ASP A 32 -25.80 39.91 57.14
N THR A 33 -24.92 39.16 57.81
CA THR A 33 -25.07 38.81 59.25
C THR A 33 -24.14 39.64 60.14
N ARG A 34 -23.81 40.88 59.76
CA ARG A 34 -23.16 41.84 60.67
C ARG A 34 -24.12 42.33 61.75
N SER A 35 -24.55 41.43 62.62
CA SER A 35 -25.18 41.77 63.89
C SER A 35 -24.09 42.29 64.83
N SER A 36 -24.00 43.61 64.88
CA SER A 36 -23.21 44.41 65.82
C SER A 36 -23.89 44.41 67.19
N ASP A 37 -23.81 43.30 67.92
CA ASP A 37 -24.06 43.35 69.36
C ASP A 37 -23.03 42.51 70.11
N PHE A 38 -21.93 43.16 70.46
CA PHE A 38 -20.82 42.57 71.21
C PHE A 38 -21.14 42.62 72.71
N SER A 39 -21.92 41.66 73.19
CA SER A 39 -22.14 41.54 74.64
C SER A 39 -20.95 40.82 75.29
N VAL A 40 -20.09 41.60 75.95
CA VAL A 40 -19.06 41.05 76.85
C VAL A 40 -19.74 40.69 78.16
N ASP A 41 -19.55 39.45 78.62
CA ASP A 41 -20.00 39.02 79.94
C ASP A 41 -19.28 39.83 81.02
N GLU A 42 -19.97 40.83 81.59
CA GLU A 42 -19.43 41.71 82.61
C GLU A 42 -19.08 41.00 83.92
N SER A 43 -19.51 39.74 84.09
CA SER A 43 -19.33 38.96 85.30
C SER A 43 -17.95 38.27 85.39
N ASP A 44 -17.24 38.05 84.29
CA ASP A 44 -15.92 37.39 84.25
C ASP A 44 -14.89 38.14 83.38
N LEU A 45 -14.40 39.27 83.88
CA LEU A 45 -13.25 40.02 83.32
C LEU A 45 -11.91 39.55 83.91
N SER A 46 -11.74 38.25 84.11
CA SER A 46 -10.52 37.67 84.67
C SER A 46 -9.37 37.66 83.65
N LEU A 47 -8.13 37.75 84.15
CA LEU A 47 -6.93 37.66 83.31
C LEU A 47 -6.84 36.28 82.63
N ARG A 48 -7.31 35.22 83.29
CA ARG A 48 -7.34 33.86 82.74
C ARG A 48 -8.25 33.78 81.52
N LYS A 49 -9.45 34.38 81.58
CA LYS A 49 -10.39 34.38 80.45
C LYS A 49 -9.86 35.18 79.25
N LEU A 50 -9.13 36.26 79.49
CA LEU A 50 -8.47 37.03 78.44
C LEU A 50 -7.33 36.23 77.79
N GLU A 51 -6.52 35.51 78.58
CA GLU A 51 -5.48 34.61 78.07
C GLU A 51 -6.05 33.44 77.25
N GLU A 52 -7.20 32.89 77.67
CA GLU A 52 -7.94 31.87 76.91
C GLU A 52 -8.38 32.41 75.54
N LEU A 53 -8.99 33.61 75.49
CA LEU A 53 -9.41 34.25 74.24
C LEU A 53 -8.22 34.60 73.34
N HIS A 54 -7.11 35.08 73.90
CA HIS A 54 -5.89 35.31 73.11
C HIS A 54 -5.30 34.00 72.56
N SER A 55 -5.40 32.90 73.30
CA SER A 55 -4.98 31.58 72.82
C SER A 55 -5.86 31.11 71.66
N GLU A 56 -7.17 31.30 71.76
CA GLU A 56 -8.14 31.00 70.68
C GLU A 56 -7.87 31.85 69.44
N LEU A 57 -7.68 33.16 69.61
CA LEU A 57 -7.31 34.06 68.53
C LEU A 57 -6.01 33.61 67.84
N TYR A 58 -5.00 33.21 68.62
CA TYR A 58 -3.74 32.70 68.08
C TYR A 58 -3.94 31.43 67.24
N THR A 59 -4.77 30.48 67.72
CA THR A 59 -5.08 29.26 66.95
C THR A 59 -5.81 29.55 65.64
N LEU A 60 -6.76 30.49 65.62
CA LEU A 60 -7.47 30.90 64.41
C LEU A 60 -6.56 31.64 63.43
N GLN A 61 -5.62 32.45 63.92
CA GLN A 61 -4.60 33.11 63.10
C GLN A 61 -3.63 32.09 62.46
N GLU A 62 -3.25 31.04 63.21
CA GLU A 62 -2.45 29.92 62.70
C GLU A 62 -3.19 29.17 61.59
N GLU A 63 -4.48 28.88 61.82
CA GLU A 63 -5.34 28.23 60.85
C GLU A 63 -5.49 29.07 59.57
N LYS A 64 -5.78 30.38 59.70
CA LYS A 64 -5.86 31.32 58.58
C LYS A 64 -4.59 31.31 57.72
N ARG A 65 -3.42 31.34 58.36
CA ARG A 65 -2.14 31.30 57.66
C ARG A 65 -1.91 29.97 56.94
N THR A 66 -2.30 28.86 57.58
CA THR A 66 -2.21 27.52 57.01
C THR A 66 -3.13 27.39 55.79
N ARG A 67 -4.37 27.87 55.87
CA ARG A 67 -5.32 27.90 54.76
C ARG A 67 -4.84 28.76 53.60
N MET A 68 -4.32 29.96 53.89
CA MET A 68 -3.76 30.85 52.88
C MET A 68 -2.60 30.20 52.13
N LYS A 69 -1.71 29.51 52.87
CA LYS A 69 -0.60 28.74 52.28
C LYS A 69 -1.14 27.62 51.39
N HIS A 70 -2.13 26.86 51.85
CA HIS A 70 -2.73 25.76 51.09
C HIS A 70 -3.39 26.25 49.80
N ILE A 71 -4.12 27.37 49.83
CA ILE A 71 -4.68 28.01 48.64
C ILE A 71 -3.57 28.40 47.68
N GLN A 72 -2.49 29.00 48.17
CA GLN A 72 -1.35 29.39 47.33
C GLN A 72 -0.68 28.18 46.67
N ASP A 73 -0.47 27.10 47.43
CA ASP A 73 0.12 25.85 46.93
C ASP A 73 -0.79 25.18 45.87
N HIS A 74 -2.10 25.17 46.11
CA HIS A 74 -3.08 24.67 45.14
C HIS A 74 -3.19 25.53 43.89
N LEU A 75 -3.14 26.87 44.01
CA LEU A 75 -3.12 27.76 42.85
C LEU A 75 -1.85 27.58 42.02
N GLY A 76 -0.68 27.43 42.65
CA GLY A 76 0.57 27.12 41.95
C GLY A 76 0.52 25.76 41.25
N THR A 77 -0.06 24.75 41.91
CA THR A 77 -0.28 23.43 41.30
C THR A 77 -1.23 23.55 40.11
N LEU A 78 -2.34 24.28 40.26
CA LEU A 78 -3.32 24.50 39.21
C LEU A 78 -2.73 25.26 38.01
N GLU A 79 -1.90 26.27 38.25
CA GLU A 79 -1.19 27.01 37.19
C GLU A 79 -0.28 26.07 36.39
N SER A 80 0.48 25.21 37.09
CA SER A 80 1.32 24.21 36.43
C SER A 80 0.50 23.20 35.60
N LEU A 81 -0.65 22.75 36.12
CA LEU A 81 -1.56 21.84 35.42
C LEU A 81 -2.18 22.50 34.19
N CYS A 82 -2.66 23.75 34.32
CA CYS A 82 -3.21 24.51 33.21
C CYS A 82 -2.17 24.74 32.11
N SER A 83 -0.94 25.08 32.47
CA SER A 83 0.16 25.27 31.53
C SER A 83 0.43 23.99 30.71
N VAL A 84 0.52 22.83 31.36
CA VAL A 84 0.78 21.54 30.67
C VAL A 84 -0.41 21.10 29.80
N LEU A 85 -1.63 21.25 30.31
CA LEU A 85 -2.87 20.85 29.62
C LEU A 85 -3.33 21.83 28.53
N GLY A 86 -2.65 22.98 28.39
CA GLY A 86 -3.01 24.05 27.47
C GLY A 86 -4.34 24.75 27.84
N LEU A 87 -4.70 24.77 29.12
CA LEU A 87 -5.91 25.42 29.61
C LEU A 87 -5.62 26.87 30.01
N LYS A 88 -6.61 27.74 29.85
CA LYS A 88 -6.52 29.11 30.34
C LYS A 88 -6.71 29.15 31.85
N TYR A 89 -5.63 29.44 32.57
CA TYR A 89 -5.62 29.53 34.03
C TYR A 89 -6.70 30.48 34.57
N GLY A 90 -6.79 31.70 34.03
CA GLY A 90 -7.77 32.70 34.48
C GLY A 90 -9.22 32.21 34.39
N GLU A 91 -9.62 31.59 33.28
CA GLU A 91 -10.97 31.05 33.12
C GLU A 91 -11.24 29.89 34.09
N THR A 92 -10.21 29.12 34.44
CA THR A 92 -10.31 27.97 35.35
C THR A 92 -10.46 28.43 36.80
N VAL A 93 -9.70 29.43 37.22
CA VAL A 93 -9.76 29.98 38.59
C VAL A 93 -11.05 30.78 38.81
N THR A 94 -11.50 31.56 37.83
CA THR A 94 -12.77 32.31 37.93
C THR A 94 -13.98 31.39 38.12
N LYS A 95 -13.97 30.19 37.54
CA LYS A 95 -15.02 29.16 37.75
C LYS A 95 -15.05 28.63 39.18
N ILE A 96 -13.93 28.65 39.89
CA ILE A 96 -13.83 28.22 41.30
C ILE A 96 -14.33 29.34 42.20
N HIS A 97 -13.70 30.52 42.12
CA HIS A 97 -14.15 31.72 42.80
C HIS A 97 -13.52 32.98 42.19
N PRO A 98 -14.30 34.03 41.82
CA PRO A 98 -13.77 35.24 41.20
C PRO A 98 -12.68 35.96 42.03
N SER A 99 -12.82 35.98 43.36
CA SER A 99 -11.85 36.62 44.27
C SER A 99 -10.46 35.96 44.34
N LEU A 100 -10.28 34.79 43.70
CA LEU A 100 -8.97 34.14 43.59
C LEU A 100 -8.14 34.71 42.42
N VAL A 101 -8.78 35.38 41.46
CA VAL A 101 -8.13 36.03 40.30
C VAL A 101 -7.84 37.50 40.58
N GLU A 102 -8.73 38.19 41.28
CA GLU A 102 -8.61 39.63 41.55
C GLU A 102 -7.62 39.90 42.69
N SER A 103 -6.48 40.53 42.36
CA SER A 103 -5.40 40.85 43.31
C SER A 103 -5.76 41.94 44.33
N GLU A 104 -6.89 42.64 44.17
CA GLU A 104 -7.22 43.84 44.94
C GLU A 104 -8.17 43.58 46.13
N GLY A 105 -8.62 42.34 46.34
CA GLY A 105 -9.51 41.95 47.44
C GLY A 105 -8.95 40.84 48.35
N SER A 106 -9.63 40.58 49.47
CA SER A 106 -9.36 39.43 50.32
C SER A 106 -9.73 38.14 49.58
N ARG A 107 -8.73 37.28 49.31
CA ARG A 107 -8.94 35.93 48.77
C ARG A 107 -9.89 35.18 49.70
N SER A 108 -10.89 34.52 49.15
CA SER A 108 -11.79 33.69 49.94
C SER A 108 -11.00 32.53 50.58
N ILE A 109 -11.03 32.44 51.90
CA ILE A 109 -10.40 31.35 52.69
C ILE A 109 -11.43 30.34 53.22
N SER A 110 -12.65 30.37 52.68
CA SER A 110 -13.75 29.53 53.13
C SER A 110 -13.49 28.05 52.84
N ASN A 111 -14.07 27.17 53.66
CA ASN A 111 -14.01 25.72 53.44
C ASN A 111 -14.52 25.34 52.05
N GLU A 112 -15.63 25.96 51.61
CA GLU A 112 -16.20 25.71 50.29
C GLU A 112 -15.23 26.07 49.15
N THR A 113 -14.49 27.18 49.30
CA THR A 113 -13.51 27.61 48.29
C THR A 113 -12.33 26.64 48.24
N LEU A 114 -11.85 26.20 49.40
CA LEU A 114 -10.79 25.21 49.53
C LEU A 114 -11.20 23.85 48.93
N ASP A 115 -12.40 23.37 49.24
CA ASP A 115 -12.93 22.10 48.72
C ASP A 115 -13.12 22.13 47.21
N LYS A 116 -13.66 23.23 46.67
CA LYS A 116 -13.80 23.43 45.22
C LYS A 116 -12.44 23.51 44.53
N LEU A 117 -11.46 24.16 45.15
CA LEU A 117 -10.10 24.26 44.63
C LEU A 117 -9.41 22.89 44.63
N ALA A 118 -9.48 22.15 45.73
CA ALA A 118 -8.93 20.81 45.85
C ALA A 118 -9.58 19.84 44.85
N SER A 119 -10.91 19.89 44.70
CA SER A 119 -11.65 19.09 43.72
C SER A 119 -11.21 19.41 42.28
N SER A 120 -11.03 20.69 41.96
CA SER A 120 -10.55 21.11 40.64
C SER A 120 -9.12 20.65 40.38
N VAL A 121 -8.21 20.78 41.34
CA VAL A 121 -6.83 20.29 41.24
C VAL A 121 -6.81 18.78 40.97
N ASN A 122 -7.61 18.00 41.70
CA ASN A 122 -7.72 16.56 41.50
C ASN A 122 -8.26 16.20 40.12
N GLN A 123 -9.33 16.88 39.67
CA GLN A 123 -9.90 16.68 38.34
C GLN A 123 -8.87 16.93 37.22
N TRP A 124 -8.09 18.01 37.32
CA TRP A 124 -7.08 18.33 36.31
C TRP A 124 -5.87 17.39 36.39
N HIS A 125 -5.51 16.92 37.58
CA HIS A 125 -4.50 15.89 37.74
C HIS A 125 -4.94 14.58 37.06
N GLU A 126 -6.18 14.15 37.27
CA GLU A 126 -6.74 12.95 36.61
C GLU A 126 -6.77 13.12 35.08
N THR A 127 -7.21 14.29 34.60
CA THR A 127 -7.17 14.62 33.17
C THR A 127 -5.74 14.56 32.60
N LYS A 128 -4.74 15.05 33.35
CA LYS A 128 -3.33 14.96 32.96
C LYS A 128 -2.86 13.52 32.83
N VAL A 129 -3.21 12.67 33.79
CA VAL A 129 -2.90 11.23 33.75
C VAL A 129 -3.55 10.57 32.54
N GLN A 130 -4.84 10.84 32.30
CA GLN A 130 -5.58 10.25 31.18
C GLN A 130 -4.98 10.66 29.83
N ARG A 131 -4.72 11.96 29.60
CA ARG A 131 -4.13 12.44 28.35
C ARG A 131 -2.70 11.94 28.14
N MET A 132 -1.95 11.73 29.22
CA MET A 132 -0.62 11.16 29.15
C MET A 132 -0.67 9.71 28.65
N GLN A 133 -1.55 8.89 29.21
CA GLN A 133 -1.73 7.51 28.77
C GLN A 133 -2.16 7.46 27.30
N GLU A 134 -3.16 8.27 26.92
CA GLU A 134 -3.63 8.37 25.54
C GLU A 134 -2.49 8.78 24.58
N LEU A 135 -1.68 9.77 24.95
CA LEU A 135 -0.54 10.19 24.16
C LEU A 135 0.49 9.05 24.01
N GLN A 136 0.81 8.33 25.08
CA GLN A 136 1.75 7.20 25.03
C GLN A 136 1.25 6.09 24.10
N ASP A 137 -0.04 5.76 24.16
CA ASP A 137 -0.66 4.75 23.30
C ASP A 137 -0.62 5.19 21.83
N LEU A 138 -1.02 6.44 21.54
CA LEU A 138 -0.99 7.00 20.19
C LEU A 138 0.42 7.02 19.60
N VAL A 139 1.40 7.46 20.38
CA VAL A 139 2.79 7.56 19.94
C VAL A 139 3.41 6.18 19.75
N THR A 140 3.02 5.18 20.56
CA THR A 140 3.44 3.78 20.37
C THR A 140 2.96 3.25 19.01
N THR A 141 1.68 3.42 18.72
CA THR A 141 1.10 3.06 17.41
C THR A 141 1.77 3.81 16.27
N MET A 142 2.11 5.08 16.47
CA MET A 142 2.81 5.89 15.45
C MET A 142 4.20 5.35 15.15
N LEU A 143 4.95 4.91 16.17
CA LEU A 143 6.25 4.25 15.98
C LEU A 143 6.11 2.92 15.23
N GLU A 144 5.08 2.14 15.53
CA GLU A 144 4.78 0.90 14.80
C GLU A 144 4.53 1.17 13.32
N PHE A 145 3.75 2.22 12.99
CA PHE A 145 3.54 2.63 11.60
C PHE A 145 4.82 3.12 10.93
N TRP A 146 5.65 3.92 11.60
CA TRP A 146 6.92 4.37 11.03
C TRP A 146 7.86 3.22 10.71
N ASN A 147 7.94 2.22 11.60
CA ASN A 147 8.72 1.01 11.38
C ASN A 147 8.15 0.14 10.25
N LEU A 148 6.82 0.03 10.16
CA LEU A 148 6.16 -0.76 9.11
C LEU A 148 6.31 -0.12 7.73
N MET A 149 6.26 1.21 7.66
CA MET A 149 6.21 1.98 6.42
C MET A 149 7.58 2.52 5.98
N ASP A 150 8.64 2.22 6.74
CA ASP A 150 9.99 2.79 6.59
C ASP A 150 9.95 4.32 6.44
N THR A 151 9.21 5.00 7.34
CA THR A 151 8.99 6.46 7.25
C THR A 151 10.31 7.23 7.37
N PRO A 152 10.63 8.16 6.45
CA PRO A 152 11.88 8.92 6.47
C PRO A 152 12.06 9.75 7.75
N ALA A 153 13.31 9.93 8.20
CA ALA A 153 13.63 10.66 9.42
C ALA A 153 13.19 12.13 9.39
N GLU A 154 13.14 12.74 8.20
CA GLU A 154 12.68 14.11 7.98
C GLU A 154 11.19 14.27 8.35
N GLU A 155 10.36 13.27 8.03
CA GLU A 155 8.94 13.25 8.40
C GLU A 155 8.77 12.97 9.89
N GLN A 156 9.59 12.07 10.46
CA GLN A 156 9.56 11.76 11.90
C GLN A 156 9.97 12.96 12.77
N GLN A 157 10.84 13.85 12.25
CA GLN A 157 11.43 14.95 13.02
C GLN A 157 10.38 15.86 13.68
N LYS A 158 9.22 16.04 13.04
CA LYS A 158 8.12 16.85 13.57
C LYS A 158 7.60 16.33 14.91
N PHE A 159 7.69 15.01 15.14
CA PHE A 159 7.10 14.33 16.29
C PHE A 159 8.14 13.74 17.27
N ILE A 160 9.45 13.83 16.99
CA ILE A 160 10.51 13.30 17.88
C ILE A 160 10.34 13.77 19.34
N ASN A 161 10.02 15.05 19.54
CA ASN A 161 9.82 15.62 20.88
C ASN A 161 8.66 14.97 21.64
N VAL A 162 7.65 14.50 20.91
CA VAL A 162 6.49 13.77 21.44
C VAL A 162 6.84 12.30 21.63
N SER A 163 7.59 11.71 20.70
CA SER A 163 8.11 10.34 20.77
C SER A 163 8.98 10.09 22.00
N CYS A 164 9.77 11.08 22.43
CA CYS A 164 10.56 10.98 23.66
C CYS A 164 9.69 10.89 24.93
N ASN A 165 8.41 11.26 24.88
CA ASN A 165 7.52 11.21 26.05
C ASN A 165 6.98 9.80 26.35
N ILE A 166 7.20 8.81 25.48
CA ILE A 166 6.72 7.44 25.71
C ILE A 166 7.23 6.88 27.05
N ALA A 167 8.50 7.12 27.39
CA ALA A 167 9.10 6.65 28.63
C ALA A 167 8.97 7.65 29.81
N ALA A 168 8.42 8.84 29.57
CA ALA A 168 8.34 9.88 30.59
C ALA A 168 7.25 9.56 31.60
N THR A 169 7.47 9.92 32.88
CA THR A 169 6.44 9.83 33.91
C THR A 169 5.51 11.05 33.88
N VAL A 170 4.29 10.93 34.43
CA VAL A 170 3.32 12.05 34.53
C VAL A 170 3.92 13.28 35.24
N SER A 171 4.83 13.06 36.20
CA SER A 171 5.55 14.11 36.92
C SER A 171 6.64 14.80 36.10
N GLU A 172 7.24 14.11 35.13
CA GLU A 172 8.31 14.67 34.28
C GLU A 172 7.78 15.64 33.22
N ILE A 173 6.50 15.49 32.82
CA ILE A 173 5.87 16.42 31.89
C ILE A 173 5.50 17.72 32.60
N THR A 174 6.38 18.71 32.41
CA THR A 174 6.27 20.07 32.94
C THR A 174 6.26 21.13 31.85
N LYS A 175 6.56 20.76 30.61
CA LYS A 175 6.59 21.67 29.47
C LYS A 175 5.17 22.15 29.14
N PRO A 176 4.97 23.46 28.87
CA PRO A 176 3.69 23.99 28.46
C PRO A 176 3.15 23.28 27.21
N ASN A 177 1.82 23.12 27.14
CA ASN A 177 1.10 22.50 26.02
C ASN A 177 1.52 21.08 25.66
N SER A 178 2.26 20.37 26.51
CA SER A 178 2.73 19.01 26.21
C SER A 178 1.64 17.94 26.31
N LEU A 179 0.49 18.28 26.90
CA LEU A 179 -0.73 17.46 26.93
C LEU A 179 -1.96 18.31 26.54
N SER A 180 -1.75 19.28 25.64
CA SER A 180 -2.85 20.07 25.10
C SER A 180 -3.74 19.23 24.19
N THR A 181 -4.99 19.63 24.06
CA THR A 181 -5.92 19.02 23.10
C THR A 181 -5.39 19.12 21.68
N ASP A 182 -4.77 20.25 21.33
CA ASP A 182 -4.28 20.53 19.99
C ASP A 182 -3.13 19.58 19.61
N LEU A 183 -2.23 19.28 20.57
CA LEU A 183 -1.15 18.32 20.35
C LEU A 183 -1.69 16.90 20.17
N LEU A 184 -2.64 16.48 21.01
CA LEU A 184 -3.27 15.16 20.87
C LEU A 184 -3.97 15.03 19.52
N GLU A 185 -4.67 16.07 19.07
CA GLU A 185 -5.33 16.10 17.77
C GLU A 185 -4.31 16.06 16.62
N GLU A 186 -3.17 16.75 16.74
CA GLU A 186 -2.10 16.70 15.74
C GLU A 186 -1.50 15.30 15.61
N VAL A 187 -1.27 14.60 16.73
CA VAL A 187 -0.78 13.21 16.72
C VAL A 187 -1.82 12.26 16.13
N LYS A 188 -3.11 12.41 16.49
CA LYS A 188 -4.20 11.63 15.90
C LYS A 188 -4.32 11.86 14.40
N ALA A 189 -4.23 13.10 13.94
CA ALA A 189 -4.27 13.43 12.52
C ALA A 189 -3.10 12.81 11.75
N GLU A 190 -1.90 12.77 12.34
CA GLU A 190 -0.76 12.08 11.73
C GLU A 190 -0.97 10.56 11.66
N LEU A 191 -1.55 9.95 12.70
CA LEU A 191 -1.92 8.53 12.65
C LEU A 191 -2.94 8.24 11.56
N CYS A 192 -4.00 9.05 11.44
CA CYS A 192 -4.97 8.92 10.35
C CYS A 192 -4.28 9.02 8.98
N ARG A 193 -3.36 9.97 8.80
CA ARG A 193 -2.57 10.12 7.57
C ARG A 193 -1.71 8.88 7.29
N LEU A 194 -1.07 8.31 8.31
CA LEU A 194 -0.26 7.09 8.18
C LEU A 194 -1.11 5.86 7.86
N GLU A 195 -2.30 5.74 8.44
CA GLU A 195 -3.28 4.70 8.13
C GLU A 195 -3.77 4.79 6.68
N GLU A 196 -4.13 6.00 6.22
CA GLU A 196 -4.48 6.25 4.83
C GLU A 196 -3.33 5.93 3.86
N LEU A 197 -2.10 6.28 4.24
CA LEU A 197 -0.91 5.95 3.44
C LEU A 197 -0.67 4.44 3.40
N LYS A 198 -0.80 3.73 4.53
CA LYS A 198 -0.74 2.26 4.59
C LYS A 198 -1.78 1.66 3.66
N TRP A 199 -3.02 2.15 3.74
CA TRP A 199 -4.11 1.69 2.90
C TRP A 199 -3.82 1.88 1.41
N SER A 200 -3.36 3.08 1.03
CA SER A 200 -3.02 3.42 -0.34
C SER A 200 -1.91 2.53 -0.89
N LYS A 201 -0.80 2.36 -0.15
CA LYS A 201 0.31 1.49 -0.55
C LYS A 201 -0.14 0.02 -0.66
N MET A 202 -0.98 -0.44 0.27
CA MET A 202 -1.47 -1.82 0.26
C MET A 202 -2.37 -2.09 -0.95
N LYS A 203 -3.24 -1.14 -1.30
CA LYS A 203 -4.04 -1.20 -2.53
C LYS A 203 -3.16 -1.27 -3.77
N GLU A 204 -2.14 -0.42 -3.86
CA GLU A 204 -1.19 -0.44 -4.99
C GLU A 204 -0.48 -1.80 -5.09
N LEU A 205 -0.02 -2.35 -3.97
CA LEU A 205 0.65 -3.64 -3.92
C LEU A 205 -0.26 -4.78 -4.38
N VAL A 206 -1.51 -4.81 -3.92
CA VAL A 206 -2.53 -5.78 -4.35
C VAL A 206 -2.74 -5.71 -5.87
N LEU A 207 -2.94 -4.51 -6.43
CA LEU A 207 -3.11 -4.30 -7.87
C LEU A 207 -1.89 -4.75 -8.66
N LYS A 208 -0.69 -4.42 -8.18
CA LYS A 208 0.57 -4.83 -8.80
C LYS A 208 0.72 -6.35 -8.81
N LYS A 209 0.57 -7.01 -7.66
CA LYS A 209 0.67 -8.48 -7.55
C LYS A 209 -0.35 -9.19 -8.42
N ARG A 210 -1.54 -8.62 -8.54
CA ARG A 210 -2.55 -9.14 -9.45
C ARG A 210 -2.14 -9.00 -10.91
N SER A 211 -1.66 -7.83 -11.33
CA SER A 211 -1.19 -7.66 -12.70
C SER A 211 -0.04 -8.61 -13.05
N GLU A 212 0.86 -8.87 -12.09
CA GLU A 212 1.93 -9.87 -12.22
C GLU A 212 1.36 -11.28 -12.40
N LEU A 213 0.34 -11.66 -11.61
CA LEU A 213 -0.36 -12.94 -11.74
C LEU A 213 -1.02 -13.09 -13.12
N GLU A 214 -1.80 -12.10 -13.55
CA GLU A 214 -2.45 -12.10 -14.86
C GLU A 214 -1.43 -12.17 -16.00
N GLU A 215 -0.28 -11.51 -15.85
CA GLU A 215 0.79 -11.55 -16.83
C GLU A 215 1.44 -12.94 -16.94
N ILE A 216 1.63 -13.64 -15.80
CA ILE A 216 2.10 -15.03 -15.81
C ILE A 216 1.07 -15.90 -16.52
N CYS A 217 -0.21 -15.79 -16.14
CA CYS A 217 -1.30 -16.55 -16.76
C CYS A 217 -1.35 -16.37 -18.28
N ARG A 218 -1.27 -15.11 -18.77
CA ARG A 218 -1.22 -14.80 -20.20
C ARG A 218 -0.02 -15.43 -20.89
N ARG A 219 1.17 -15.40 -20.28
CA ARG A 219 2.38 -16.01 -20.86
C ARG A 219 2.34 -17.53 -20.88
N THR A 220 1.61 -18.15 -19.96
CA THR A 220 1.55 -19.62 -19.82
C THR A 220 0.23 -20.22 -20.29
N HIS A 221 -0.63 -19.41 -20.91
CA HIS A 221 -1.93 -19.81 -21.43
C HIS A 221 -2.81 -20.50 -20.37
N ILE A 222 -2.68 -20.06 -19.11
CA ILE A 222 -3.51 -20.49 -17.98
C ILE A 222 -4.72 -19.55 -17.91
N VAL A 223 -5.92 -20.12 -17.85
CA VAL A 223 -7.14 -19.34 -17.63
C VAL A 223 -7.40 -19.25 -16.13
N LEU A 224 -7.66 -18.04 -15.65
CA LEU A 224 -8.06 -17.80 -14.27
C LEU A 224 -9.51 -18.25 -14.05
N GLU A 225 -9.77 -18.86 -12.89
CA GLU A 225 -11.11 -19.32 -12.53
C GLU A 225 -12.00 -18.12 -12.13
N GLU A 226 -13.33 -18.27 -12.19
CA GLU A 226 -14.27 -17.19 -11.79
C GLU A 226 -14.04 -16.70 -10.35
N GLN A 227 -13.54 -17.57 -9.47
CA GLN A 227 -13.19 -17.22 -8.10
C GLN A 227 -11.97 -16.28 -8.04
N ASP A 228 -11.03 -16.40 -8.97
CA ASP A 228 -9.90 -15.48 -9.11
C ASP A 228 -10.33 -14.15 -9.73
N ILE A 229 -11.32 -14.17 -10.62
CA ILE A 229 -11.91 -12.97 -11.23
C ILE A 229 -12.75 -12.19 -10.20
N SER A 230 -13.42 -12.90 -9.30
CA SER A 230 -14.20 -12.32 -8.20
C SER A 230 -13.34 -11.43 -7.28
N VAL A 231 -12.02 -11.64 -7.24
CA VAL A 231 -11.08 -10.75 -6.54
C VAL A 231 -11.19 -9.29 -7.06
N GLU A 232 -11.62 -9.06 -8.31
CA GLU A 232 -11.98 -7.72 -8.82
C GLU A 232 -13.14 -7.07 -8.06
N ASN A 233 -14.13 -7.88 -7.70
CA ASN A 233 -15.24 -7.43 -6.85
C ASN A 233 -14.75 -7.18 -5.43
N VAL A 234 -13.75 -7.94 -4.96
CA VAL A 234 -13.11 -7.69 -3.67
C VAL A 234 -12.28 -6.40 -3.70
N ILE A 235 -11.61 -6.04 -4.81
CA ILE A 235 -10.95 -4.73 -4.95
C ILE A 235 -11.96 -3.59 -4.88
N LYS A 236 -13.15 -3.73 -5.48
CA LYS A 236 -14.24 -2.76 -5.29
C LYS A 236 -14.72 -2.71 -3.83
N ALA A 237 -14.68 -3.82 -3.12
CA ALA A 237 -14.96 -3.88 -1.68
C ALA A 237 -13.82 -3.27 -0.82
N ILE A 238 -12.57 -3.30 -1.29
CA ILE A 238 -11.48 -2.49 -0.73
C ILE A 238 -11.79 -1.01 -0.92
N GLU A 239 -12.27 -0.60 -2.09
CA GLU A 239 -12.62 0.80 -2.35
C GLU A 239 -13.79 1.32 -1.50
N SER A 240 -14.69 0.43 -1.04
CA SER A 240 -15.75 0.77 -0.09
C SER A 240 -15.32 0.73 1.38
N GLY A 241 -14.09 0.26 1.69
CA GLY A 241 -13.57 0.15 3.05
C GLY A 241 -14.07 -1.07 3.84
N ASP A 242 -14.72 -2.03 3.18
CA ASP A 242 -15.38 -3.17 3.83
C ASP A 242 -14.46 -4.36 4.12
N VAL A 243 -13.28 -4.43 3.48
CA VAL A 243 -12.41 -5.62 3.54
C VAL A 243 -10.95 -5.25 3.79
N ASN A 244 -10.30 -5.97 4.71
CA ASN A 244 -8.85 -5.83 4.97
C ASN A 244 -8.02 -6.26 3.73
N PRO A 245 -7.23 -5.35 3.13
CA PRO A 245 -6.38 -5.62 1.98
C PRO A 245 -5.26 -6.66 2.23
N GLU A 246 -4.83 -6.85 3.48
CA GLU A 246 -3.78 -7.82 3.85
C GLU A 246 -4.19 -9.25 3.51
N ASN A 247 -5.44 -9.63 3.82
CA ASN A 247 -5.98 -10.97 3.52
C ASN A 247 -6.08 -11.20 2.01
N ILE A 248 -6.38 -10.15 1.25
CA ILE A 248 -6.51 -10.22 -0.21
C ILE A 248 -5.14 -10.42 -0.84
N LEU A 249 -4.14 -9.68 -0.34
CA LEU A 249 -2.77 -9.83 -0.78
C LEU A 249 -2.27 -11.26 -0.54
N GLU A 250 -2.49 -11.82 0.65
CA GLU A 250 -2.10 -13.20 0.98
C GLU A 250 -2.75 -14.21 0.02
N HIS A 251 -4.04 -14.04 -0.29
CA HIS A 251 -4.74 -14.90 -1.24
C HIS A 251 -4.15 -14.82 -2.66
N ILE A 252 -3.87 -13.60 -3.15
CA ILE A 252 -3.26 -13.39 -4.47
C ILE A 252 -1.86 -14.01 -4.51
N GLU A 253 -1.06 -13.87 -3.45
CA GLU A 253 0.28 -14.44 -3.38
C GLU A 253 0.26 -15.97 -3.36
N TYR A 254 -0.68 -16.56 -2.62
CA TYR A 254 -0.91 -18.00 -2.63
C TYR A 254 -1.27 -18.51 -4.04
N ARG A 255 -2.25 -17.88 -4.72
CA ARG A 255 -2.63 -18.23 -6.09
C ARG A 255 -1.47 -18.02 -7.06
N ALA A 256 -0.72 -16.93 -6.93
CA ALA A 256 0.46 -16.69 -7.75
C ALA A 256 1.55 -17.74 -7.55
N GLY A 257 1.71 -18.27 -6.33
CA GLY A 257 2.58 -19.42 -6.07
C GLY A 257 2.16 -20.65 -6.85
N LYS A 258 0.86 -20.98 -6.84
CA LYS A 258 0.30 -22.13 -7.57
C LYS A 258 0.43 -21.99 -9.08
N VAL A 259 0.08 -20.84 -9.62
CA VAL A 259 0.22 -20.54 -11.06
C VAL A 259 1.69 -20.61 -11.49
N LYS A 260 2.63 -20.11 -10.67
CA LYS A 260 4.08 -20.20 -10.96
C LYS A 260 4.57 -21.65 -10.98
N GLU A 261 4.11 -22.48 -10.05
CA GLU A 261 4.45 -23.91 -10.01
C GLU A 261 3.95 -24.62 -11.28
N GLU A 262 2.70 -24.36 -11.66
CA GLU A 262 2.12 -24.92 -12.87
C GLU A 262 2.83 -24.42 -14.13
N ALA A 263 3.11 -23.12 -14.23
CA ALA A 263 3.87 -22.50 -15.31
C ALA A 263 5.23 -23.17 -15.53
N LEU A 264 5.94 -23.54 -14.46
CA LEU A 264 7.20 -24.28 -14.55
C LEU A 264 6.99 -25.68 -15.15
N SER A 265 5.93 -26.38 -14.75
CA SER A 265 5.60 -27.70 -15.30
C SER A 265 5.19 -27.65 -16.78
N ARG A 266 4.54 -26.57 -17.21
CA ARG A 266 4.08 -26.35 -18.59
C ARG A 266 5.22 -25.95 -19.55
N LYS A 267 6.38 -25.52 -19.03
CA LYS A 267 7.46 -24.89 -19.81
C LYS A 267 7.88 -25.68 -21.06
N GLU A 268 8.19 -26.97 -20.92
CA GLU A 268 8.65 -27.78 -22.06
C GLU A 268 7.56 -27.95 -23.13
N ILE A 269 6.31 -28.07 -22.71
CA ILE A 269 5.16 -28.21 -23.61
C ILE A 269 4.95 -26.89 -24.37
N LEU A 270 4.96 -25.76 -23.68
CA LEU A 270 4.79 -24.43 -24.29
C LEU A 270 5.92 -24.12 -25.29
N GLU A 271 7.18 -24.42 -24.97
CA GLU A 271 8.31 -24.24 -25.91
C GLU A 271 8.16 -25.09 -27.19
N LYS A 272 7.51 -26.25 -27.10
CA LYS A 272 7.22 -27.11 -28.27
C LYS A 272 5.97 -26.62 -29.02
N ALA A 273 4.94 -26.21 -28.30
CA ALA A 273 3.72 -25.63 -28.85
C ALA A 273 4.03 -24.37 -29.65
N GLU A 274 4.85 -23.46 -29.12
CA GLU A 274 5.30 -22.25 -29.83
C GLU A 274 6.02 -22.59 -31.15
N LYS A 275 6.92 -23.58 -31.14
CA LYS A 275 7.60 -24.03 -32.36
C LYS A 275 6.62 -24.63 -33.37
N TRP A 276 5.65 -25.39 -32.89
CA TRP A 276 4.60 -25.98 -33.73
C TRP A 276 3.70 -24.90 -34.35
N LEU A 277 3.20 -23.94 -33.55
CA LEU A 277 2.40 -22.82 -34.03
C LEU A 277 3.14 -22.00 -35.11
N ASN A 278 4.40 -21.64 -34.86
CA ASN A 278 5.23 -20.95 -35.86
C ASN A 278 5.41 -21.78 -37.16
N ALA A 279 5.51 -23.10 -37.04
CA ALA A 279 5.61 -23.97 -38.20
C ALA A 279 4.28 -24.09 -38.97
N CYS A 280 3.13 -24.05 -38.28
CA CYS A 280 1.80 -23.95 -38.89
C CYS A 280 1.60 -22.60 -39.62
N GLU A 281 2.09 -21.48 -39.06
CA GLU A 281 2.08 -20.18 -39.74
C GLU A 281 2.91 -20.21 -41.04
N GLU A 282 4.11 -20.81 -41.00
CA GLU A 282 4.93 -20.98 -42.21
C GLU A 282 4.32 -21.97 -43.22
N GLU A 283 3.54 -22.97 -42.76
CA GLU A 283 2.75 -23.85 -43.63
C GLU A 283 1.68 -23.06 -44.38
N ASN A 284 0.88 -22.27 -43.67
CA ASN A 284 -0.16 -21.42 -44.25
C ASN A 284 0.44 -20.42 -45.25
N TRP A 285 1.54 -19.74 -44.88
CA TRP A 285 2.25 -18.84 -45.79
C TRP A 285 2.75 -19.56 -47.05
N LEU A 286 3.28 -20.79 -46.91
CA LEU A 286 3.74 -21.59 -48.04
C LEU A 286 2.58 -22.02 -48.94
N GLU A 287 1.41 -22.34 -48.37
CA GLU A 287 0.19 -22.65 -49.11
C GLU A 287 -0.27 -21.45 -49.95
N GLU A 288 -0.36 -20.27 -49.36
CA GLU A 288 -0.68 -19.01 -50.06
C GLU A 288 0.32 -18.75 -51.19
N TYR A 289 1.63 -18.88 -50.90
CA TYR A 289 2.67 -18.72 -51.91
C TYR A 289 2.59 -19.76 -53.04
N ASN A 290 2.13 -20.98 -52.77
CA ASN A 290 1.94 -22.00 -53.81
C ASN A 290 0.71 -21.75 -54.69
N GLN A 291 -0.26 -20.97 -54.23
CA GLN A 291 -1.45 -20.59 -55.00
C GLN A 291 -1.23 -19.37 -55.90
N ASP A 292 -0.21 -18.56 -55.62
CA ASP A 292 0.13 -17.38 -56.43
C ASP A 292 0.64 -17.76 -57.83
N GLU A 293 -0.11 -17.41 -58.87
CA GLU A 293 0.25 -17.62 -60.28
C GLU A 293 1.47 -16.79 -60.71
N ASN A 294 1.72 -15.66 -60.04
CA ASN A 294 2.81 -14.72 -60.32
C ASN A 294 4.11 -15.05 -59.58
N ARG A 295 4.16 -16.20 -58.90
CA ARG A 295 5.25 -16.63 -58.03
C ARG A 295 6.65 -16.64 -58.66
N TYR A 296 6.76 -16.88 -59.97
CA TYR A 296 8.04 -16.95 -60.68
C TYR A 296 8.43 -15.66 -61.42
N ASN A 297 7.72 -14.56 -61.16
CA ASN A 297 8.09 -13.28 -61.76
C ASN A 297 9.53 -12.91 -61.38
N ALA A 298 10.34 -12.61 -62.41
CA ALA A 298 11.78 -12.36 -62.32
C ALA A 298 12.08 -10.95 -61.76
N GLY A 299 11.50 -10.63 -60.61
CA GLY A 299 11.73 -9.38 -59.87
C GLY A 299 12.95 -9.46 -58.95
N LYS A 300 13.52 -8.30 -58.62
CA LYS A 300 14.60 -8.15 -57.63
C LYS A 300 14.07 -8.62 -56.26
N GLY A 301 14.60 -9.73 -55.73
CA GLY A 301 14.15 -10.33 -54.46
C GLY A 301 13.49 -11.71 -54.57
N SER A 302 13.17 -12.19 -55.78
CA SER A 302 12.55 -13.51 -56.01
C SER A 302 13.36 -14.68 -55.42
N HIS A 303 14.69 -14.62 -55.50
CA HIS A 303 15.58 -15.63 -54.90
C HIS A 303 15.44 -15.74 -53.36
N LEU A 304 15.16 -14.62 -52.66
CA LEU A 304 14.99 -14.64 -51.20
C LEU A 304 13.67 -15.30 -50.81
N ILE A 305 12.59 -15.01 -51.56
CA ILE A 305 11.27 -15.62 -51.36
C ILE A 305 11.33 -17.12 -51.66
N LEU A 306 12.03 -17.51 -52.73
CA LEU A 306 12.24 -18.93 -53.06
C LEU A 306 13.02 -19.65 -51.95
N LYS A 307 14.05 -19.01 -51.39
CA LYS A 307 14.81 -19.54 -50.26
C LYS A 307 13.96 -19.65 -48.98
N ARG A 308 13.04 -18.70 -48.72
CA ARG A 308 12.07 -18.82 -47.62
C ARG A 308 11.13 -20.00 -47.87
N ALA A 309 10.61 -20.16 -49.08
CA ALA A 309 9.73 -21.28 -49.43
C ALA A 309 10.43 -22.66 -49.31
N GLU A 310 11.72 -22.75 -49.64
CA GLU A 310 12.48 -23.97 -49.40
C GLU A 310 12.64 -24.27 -47.90
N LYS A 311 12.95 -23.24 -47.09
CA LYS A 311 13.02 -23.37 -45.63
C LYS A 311 11.66 -23.76 -45.03
N ALA A 312 10.58 -23.13 -45.48
CA ALA A 312 9.22 -23.43 -45.05
C ALA A 312 8.85 -24.88 -45.40
N ARG A 313 9.17 -25.39 -46.61
CA ARG A 313 8.98 -26.82 -46.95
C ARG A 313 9.74 -27.75 -46.01
N ALA A 314 11.00 -27.44 -45.72
CA ALA A 314 11.80 -28.24 -44.80
C ALA A 314 11.22 -28.25 -43.38
N LEU A 315 10.58 -27.15 -42.96
CA LEU A 315 9.88 -27.04 -41.68
C LEU A 315 8.54 -27.81 -41.68
N VAL A 316 7.74 -27.65 -42.73
CA VAL A 316 6.46 -28.36 -42.93
C VAL A 316 6.64 -29.88 -42.97
N ASN A 317 7.74 -30.36 -43.55
CA ASN A 317 8.07 -31.79 -43.52
C ASN A 317 8.35 -32.33 -42.10
N LYS A 318 8.70 -31.46 -41.15
CA LYS A 318 8.95 -31.82 -39.75
C LYS A 318 7.70 -31.69 -38.87
N LEU A 319 6.63 -31.05 -39.34
CA LEU A 319 5.40 -30.85 -38.58
C LEU A 319 4.83 -32.14 -37.96
N PRO A 320 4.74 -33.28 -38.69
CA PRO A 320 4.24 -34.52 -38.10
C PRO A 320 5.04 -34.98 -36.88
N ALA A 321 6.38 -34.96 -36.97
CA ALA A 321 7.25 -35.32 -35.86
C ALA A 321 7.15 -34.34 -34.67
N MET A 322 6.88 -33.06 -34.94
CA MET A 322 6.66 -32.06 -33.89
C MET A 322 5.33 -32.29 -33.17
N VAL A 323 4.27 -32.64 -33.91
CA VAL A 323 2.96 -33.01 -33.35
C VAL A 323 3.08 -34.26 -32.49
N GLU A 324 3.70 -35.34 -32.98
CA GLU A 324 3.92 -36.57 -32.21
C GLU A 324 4.70 -36.33 -30.91
N ALA A 325 5.77 -35.52 -30.98
CA ALA A 325 6.57 -35.17 -29.81
C ALA A 325 5.81 -34.31 -28.79
N LEU A 326 4.86 -33.48 -29.25
CA LEU A 326 4.01 -32.65 -28.41
C LEU A 326 2.89 -33.49 -27.76
N VAL A 327 2.21 -34.33 -28.54
CA VAL A 327 1.23 -35.31 -28.06
C VAL A 327 1.82 -36.18 -26.97
N SER A 328 3.01 -36.76 -27.20
CA SER A 328 3.68 -37.60 -26.20
C SER A 328 4.01 -36.86 -24.90
N LYS A 329 4.33 -35.56 -24.97
CA LYS A 329 4.63 -34.78 -23.77
C LYS A 329 3.38 -34.35 -23.02
N ILE A 330 2.33 -33.96 -23.75
CA ILE A 330 1.04 -33.62 -23.17
C ILE A 330 0.45 -34.84 -22.46
N THR A 331 0.47 -36.03 -23.07
CA THR A 331 -0.08 -37.25 -22.44
C THR A 331 0.67 -37.64 -21.17
N ILE A 332 2.00 -37.48 -21.14
CA ILE A 332 2.79 -37.67 -19.91
C ILE A 332 2.35 -36.66 -18.85
N TRP A 333 2.28 -35.37 -19.20
CA TRP A 333 1.90 -34.32 -18.25
C TRP A 333 0.46 -34.50 -17.72
N GLU A 334 -0.50 -34.82 -18.59
CA GLU A 334 -1.90 -35.08 -18.19
C GLU A 334 -1.99 -36.29 -17.25
N SER A 335 -1.16 -37.32 -17.46
CA SER A 335 -1.08 -38.48 -16.57
C SER A 335 -0.41 -38.19 -15.22
N GLU A 336 0.60 -37.31 -15.19
CA GLU A 336 1.31 -36.92 -13.97
C GLU A 336 0.50 -35.93 -13.10
N LYS A 337 -0.29 -35.07 -13.75
CA LYS A 337 -1.09 -34.03 -13.09
C LYS A 337 -2.55 -34.42 -12.86
N GLU A 338 -3.00 -35.54 -13.44
CA GLU A 338 -4.40 -36.00 -13.41
C GLU A 338 -5.40 -34.93 -13.87
N ALA A 339 -4.98 -34.09 -14.82
CA ALA A 339 -5.74 -32.95 -15.33
C ALA A 339 -5.50 -32.75 -16.83
N GLU A 340 -6.49 -32.18 -17.53
CA GLU A 340 -6.35 -31.88 -18.96
C GLU A 340 -5.42 -30.68 -19.20
N PHE A 341 -4.58 -30.76 -20.22
CA PHE A 341 -3.71 -29.64 -20.60
C PHE A 341 -4.52 -28.61 -21.40
N LEU A 342 -4.91 -27.52 -20.75
CA LEU A 342 -5.62 -26.41 -21.38
C LEU A 342 -4.65 -25.30 -21.82
N PHE A 343 -4.80 -24.89 -23.08
CA PHE A 343 -4.14 -23.76 -23.72
C PHE A 343 -5.22 -22.72 -24.08
N ASP A 344 -5.22 -21.58 -23.36
CA ASP A 344 -6.23 -20.53 -23.49
C ASP A 344 -7.68 -21.07 -23.35
N GLY A 345 -7.85 -22.06 -22.47
CA GLY A 345 -9.14 -22.70 -22.19
C GLY A 345 -9.51 -23.86 -23.13
N ASN A 346 -8.73 -24.12 -24.18
CA ASN A 346 -8.95 -25.24 -25.09
C ASN A 346 -7.95 -26.36 -24.82
N ARG A 347 -8.38 -27.62 -24.90
CA ARG A 347 -7.47 -28.75 -24.71
C ARG A 347 -6.47 -28.81 -25.87
N LEU A 348 -5.19 -28.66 -25.58
CA LEU A 348 -4.14 -28.60 -26.61
C LEU A 348 -4.05 -29.89 -27.42
N LEU A 349 -4.32 -31.05 -26.79
CA LEU A 349 -4.35 -32.33 -27.48
C LEU A 349 -5.38 -32.35 -28.62
N TRP A 350 -6.57 -31.81 -28.36
CA TRP A 350 -7.64 -31.74 -29.35
C TRP A 350 -7.28 -30.82 -30.53
N MET A 351 -6.64 -29.68 -30.25
CA MET A 351 -6.14 -28.79 -31.31
C MET A 351 -5.13 -29.49 -32.24
N LEU A 352 -4.33 -30.42 -31.72
CA LEU A 352 -3.36 -31.19 -32.50
C LEU A 352 -4.03 -32.29 -33.33
N GLU A 353 -5.07 -32.91 -32.79
CA GLU A 353 -5.91 -33.88 -33.50
C GLU A 353 -6.60 -33.22 -34.69
N GLU A 354 -7.29 -32.09 -34.46
CA GLU A 354 -7.93 -31.31 -35.54
C GLU A 354 -6.94 -30.90 -36.63
N TYR A 355 -5.75 -30.43 -36.24
CA TYR A 355 -4.70 -30.08 -37.19
C TYR A 355 -4.26 -31.30 -38.04
N THR A 356 -4.12 -32.47 -37.41
CA THR A 356 -3.69 -33.70 -38.09
C THR A 356 -4.75 -34.16 -39.10
N GLU A 357 -6.03 -34.14 -38.72
CA GLU A 357 -7.15 -34.47 -39.60
C GLU A 357 -7.23 -33.52 -40.80
N LEU A 358 -7.14 -32.21 -40.55
CA LEU A 358 -7.16 -31.19 -41.60
C LEU A 358 -6.00 -31.38 -42.59
N ARG A 359 -4.81 -31.72 -42.08
CA ARG A 359 -3.64 -31.98 -42.91
C ARG A 359 -3.81 -33.22 -43.78
N GLU A 360 -4.39 -34.29 -43.25
CA GLU A 360 -4.72 -35.49 -44.01
C GLU A 360 -5.75 -35.23 -45.10
N GLU A 361 -6.80 -34.45 -44.80
CA GLU A 361 -7.80 -34.04 -45.78
C GLU A 361 -7.16 -33.26 -46.94
N LYS A 362 -6.32 -32.27 -46.63
CA LYS A 362 -5.57 -31.49 -47.64
C LYS A 362 -4.70 -32.39 -48.52
N GLU A 363 -3.96 -33.33 -47.93
CA GLU A 363 -3.11 -34.25 -48.71
C GLU A 363 -3.94 -35.21 -49.58
N GLN A 364 -5.08 -35.70 -49.08
CA GLN A 364 -6.03 -36.48 -49.88
C GLN A 364 -6.60 -35.67 -51.04
N GLU A 365 -6.97 -34.42 -50.82
CA GLU A 365 -7.47 -33.54 -51.88
C GLU A 365 -6.40 -33.30 -52.96
N ARG A 366 -5.14 -33.08 -52.56
CA ARG A 366 -4.01 -32.99 -53.49
C ARG A 366 -3.79 -34.30 -54.25
N ARG A 367 -3.96 -35.47 -53.62
CA ARG A 367 -3.92 -36.78 -54.30
C ARG A 367 -5.03 -36.89 -55.35
N ARG A 368 -6.28 -36.58 -54.99
CA ARG A 368 -7.43 -36.58 -55.92
C ARG A 368 -7.20 -35.65 -57.11
N LYS A 369 -6.72 -34.42 -56.88
CA LYS A 369 -6.37 -33.45 -57.95
C LYS A 369 -5.26 -33.98 -58.86
N ARG A 370 -4.22 -34.63 -58.31
CA ARG A 370 -3.15 -35.28 -59.10
C ARG A 370 -3.69 -36.42 -59.96
N ASP A 371 -4.56 -37.27 -59.41
CA ASP A 371 -5.10 -38.41 -60.14
C ASP A 371 -6.10 -37.97 -61.22
N LEU A 372 -6.95 -36.98 -60.96
CA LEU A 372 -7.81 -36.36 -61.98
C LEU A 372 -6.98 -35.77 -63.14
N LYS A 373 -5.85 -35.11 -62.83
CA LYS A 373 -4.92 -34.58 -63.84
C LYS A 373 -4.23 -35.69 -64.65
N LYS A 374 -3.92 -36.83 -64.03
CA LYS A 374 -3.42 -38.02 -64.76
C LYS A 374 -4.47 -38.61 -65.70
N LEU A 375 -5.71 -38.74 -65.25
CA LEU A 375 -6.82 -39.23 -66.07
C LEU A 375 -7.09 -38.30 -67.27
N GLN A 376 -7.11 -36.98 -67.09
CA GLN A 376 -7.22 -36.02 -68.20
C GLN A 376 -6.03 -36.08 -69.17
N GLY A 377 -4.81 -36.31 -68.67
CA GLY A 377 -3.60 -36.52 -69.48
C GLY A 377 -3.60 -37.84 -70.27
N GLN A 378 -4.28 -38.87 -69.76
CA GLN A 378 -4.40 -40.17 -70.43
C GLN A 378 -5.46 -40.13 -71.55
N VAL A 379 -6.57 -39.43 -71.34
CA VAL A 379 -7.62 -39.21 -72.37
C VAL A 379 -7.09 -38.39 -73.56
N THR A 380 -6.21 -37.42 -73.33
CA THR A 380 -5.56 -36.64 -74.40
C THR A 380 -4.51 -37.44 -75.17
N SER A 381 -3.82 -38.40 -74.53
CA SER A 381 -2.86 -39.28 -75.19
C SER A 381 -3.51 -40.44 -75.98
N GLU A 382 -4.76 -40.82 -75.66
CA GLU A 382 -5.49 -41.86 -76.40
C GLU A 382 -6.19 -41.32 -77.66
N GLN A 383 -6.54 -40.03 -77.71
CA GLN A 383 -7.08 -39.40 -78.92
C GLN A 383 -6.05 -39.19 -80.04
N ASP A 384 -4.74 -39.23 -79.74
CA ASP A 384 -3.66 -39.00 -80.72
C ASP A 384 -3.06 -40.29 -81.34
N LYS A 385 -3.65 -41.46 -81.09
CA LYS A 385 -3.28 -42.71 -81.81
C LYS A 385 -4.08 -42.86 -83.10
N GLY A 386 -3.81 -42.01 -84.08
CA GLY A 386 -4.43 -42.08 -85.41
C GLY A 386 -3.63 -41.40 -86.51
N THR A 387 -2.80 -42.19 -87.21
CA THR A 387 -2.23 -42.00 -88.57
C THR A 387 -0.98 -41.10 -88.76
N PRO A 388 0.13 -41.62 -89.32
CA PRO A 388 1.34 -40.85 -89.58
C PRO A 388 1.32 -40.23 -90.99
N THR A 389 1.48 -38.90 -91.09
CA THR A 389 1.80 -38.26 -92.37
C THR A 389 2.89 -37.20 -92.21
N ARG A 390 4.08 -37.57 -92.70
CA ARG A 390 5.24 -36.71 -92.99
C ARG A 390 4.85 -35.52 -93.87
N PRO A 391 5.52 -34.37 -93.70
CA PRO A 391 5.95 -33.61 -94.87
C PRO A 391 7.45 -33.31 -94.86
N GLN A 392 8.06 -33.55 -96.02
CA GLN A 392 9.35 -32.97 -96.40
C GLN A 392 9.11 -31.56 -96.94
N SER A 393 9.96 -30.61 -96.55
CA SER A 393 10.36 -29.53 -97.46
C SER A 393 11.77 -29.05 -97.08
N ALA A 394 12.54 -28.84 -98.14
CA ALA A 394 13.99 -28.74 -98.15
C ALA A 394 14.52 -27.37 -97.72
N LYS A 395 15.73 -27.35 -97.13
CA LYS A 395 16.74 -26.31 -97.36
C LYS A 395 18.14 -26.89 -97.13
N LYS A 396 18.93 -26.94 -98.21
CA LYS A 396 20.36 -27.26 -98.24
C LYS A 396 21.18 -25.98 -98.25
N GLY A 397 22.40 -26.10 -97.71
CA GLY A 397 23.55 -25.23 -97.95
C GLY A 397 23.71 -24.13 -96.89
N LEU A 398 24.84 -23.94 -96.21
CA LEU A 398 26.21 -24.31 -96.53
C LEU A 398 27.03 -24.41 -95.23
N LYS A 399 27.80 -25.48 -95.07
CA LYS A 399 28.87 -25.61 -94.07
C LYS A 399 30.15 -25.03 -94.66
N VAL A 400 30.92 -24.28 -93.86
CA VAL A 400 32.38 -24.31 -93.94
C VAL A 400 32.92 -24.55 -92.53
N SER A 401 33.70 -25.61 -92.43
CA SER A 401 34.48 -26.03 -91.27
C SER A 401 35.93 -25.61 -91.52
N THR A 402 36.58 -25.02 -90.53
CA THR A 402 38.05 -25.07 -90.42
C THR A 402 38.45 -25.24 -88.96
N ASN A 403 39.55 -25.97 -88.80
CA ASN A 403 40.01 -26.75 -87.67
C ASN A 403 41.11 -26.03 -86.87
N LYS A 404 41.52 -26.63 -85.73
CA LYS A 404 42.76 -26.46 -84.91
C LYS A 404 42.73 -25.36 -83.84
N ARG A 405 42.73 -25.72 -82.54
CA ARG A 405 43.82 -26.18 -81.62
C ARG A 405 44.85 -25.08 -81.27
N PHE A 406 44.93 -24.70 -80.00
CA PHE A 406 45.98 -25.05 -79.01
C PHE A 406 45.94 -24.08 -77.80
N ALA A 407 46.18 -24.64 -76.60
CA ALA A 407 46.95 -24.14 -75.43
C ALA A 407 46.74 -22.66 -74.97
N SER A 408 46.68 -22.29 -73.69
CA SER A 408 47.31 -22.80 -72.46
C SER A 408 46.81 -21.92 -71.29
N SER A 409 46.68 -22.50 -70.10
CA SER A 409 46.73 -21.77 -68.81
C SER A 409 48.16 -21.23 -68.59
N PRO A 410 48.44 -20.23 -67.70
CA PRO A 410 48.21 -20.39 -66.25
C PRO A 410 47.92 -19.12 -65.42
N HIS A 411 47.49 -19.37 -64.18
CA HIS A 411 47.73 -18.67 -62.90
C HIS A 411 47.75 -17.13 -62.81
N THR A 412 46.97 -16.57 -61.87
CA THR A 412 47.51 -15.93 -60.63
C THR A 412 46.39 -15.53 -59.67
N ASP A 413 46.57 -15.97 -58.42
CA ASP A 413 46.39 -15.27 -57.14
C ASP A 413 45.07 -14.58 -56.72
N SER A 414 44.57 -15.11 -55.61
CA SER A 414 43.77 -14.43 -54.58
C SER A 414 44.63 -13.38 -53.85
N PRO A 415 44.05 -12.34 -53.19
CA PRO A 415 43.69 -12.59 -51.79
C PRO A 415 42.46 -11.83 -51.24
N ARG A 416 42.00 -12.39 -50.11
CA ARG A 416 41.09 -11.91 -49.07
C ARG A 416 41.14 -10.41 -48.73
N SER A 417 39.97 -9.86 -48.37
CA SER A 417 39.75 -8.97 -47.20
C SER A 417 38.23 -8.82 -46.98
N ALA A 418 37.58 -9.42 -45.98
CA ALA A 418 37.47 -8.96 -44.59
C ALA A 418 37.08 -7.48 -44.45
N LYS A 419 35.80 -7.20 -44.10
CA LYS A 419 35.39 -6.11 -43.20
C LYS A 419 33.92 -6.24 -42.79
N SER A 420 33.77 -6.61 -41.52
CA SER A 420 32.66 -6.35 -40.62
C SER A 420 32.36 -4.86 -40.50
N PHE A 421 31.08 -4.48 -40.42
CA PHE A 421 30.67 -3.26 -39.75
C PHE A 421 29.40 -3.51 -38.92
N THR A 422 29.63 -3.56 -37.62
CA THR A 422 28.67 -3.33 -36.54
C THR A 422 28.52 -1.82 -36.38
N SER A 423 27.31 -1.31 -36.17
CA SER A 423 27.09 0.04 -35.68
C SER A 423 25.95 0.06 -34.67
N GLN A 424 26.33 0.08 -33.39
CA GLN A 424 25.55 0.63 -32.27
C GLN A 424 25.73 2.16 -32.24
N SER A 425 24.65 2.90 -32.05
CA SER A 425 24.54 4.19 -31.33
C SER A 425 23.03 4.47 -31.24
N ARG A 426 22.36 4.49 -30.08
CA ARG A 426 22.49 5.31 -28.86
C ARG A 426 22.35 6.82 -29.16
N TYR A 427 21.14 7.34 -28.99
CA TYR A 427 20.72 8.41 -28.04
C TYR A 427 19.44 9.10 -28.51
N GLY A 428 18.55 9.36 -27.56
CA GLY A 428 17.26 10.05 -27.67
C GLY A 428 16.48 9.76 -26.41
#